data_AF-A0A957ESV0-F1
#
_entry.id   AF-A0A957ESV0-F1
#
_cell.length_a   1.000
_cell.length_b   1.000
_cell.length_c   1.000
_cell.angle_alpha   90.00
_cell.angle_beta   90.00
_cell.angle_gamma   90.00
#
_symmetry.space_group_name_H-M   'P 1'
#
loop_
_entity.id
_entity.type
_entity.pdbx_description
1 polymer ?
#
loop_
_entity_poly.entity_id
_entity_poly.type
_entity_poly.pdbx_seq_one_letter_code
_entity_poly.pdbx_strand_id
1 'polypeptide(L)'
;MMLGVNEGERVNFTGIKLMSMFQLQDIAETIFADALERAWPPTNRSTHNRSLEEQLQDPTFRQRVKVGLAKGLVELVAAHDEHVLSAYLFEGITDLYPQIETCSSPEIKTHLLILVSKRSAALYALVTALDEAFVREAQKLLPLLANQQESLLNPIFITEADVAQHKGYAMLLSSAHVSPLTIWGRD
;
A
#
# COMPACT_ATOMS: atom_id res chain seq x y z
N MET A 1 15.69 -30.08 -51.97
CA MET A 1 15.01 -30.78 -50.86
C MET A 1 15.16 -29.90 -49.64
N MET A 2 14.03 -29.43 -49.10
CA MET A 2 13.92 -28.27 -48.21
C MET A 2 14.54 -28.51 -46.83
N LEU A 3 15.20 -27.45 -46.32
CA LEU A 3 15.61 -27.29 -44.93
C LEU A 3 14.36 -26.96 -44.09
N GLY A 4 13.97 -27.87 -43.19
CA GLY A 4 13.06 -27.55 -42.10
C GLY A 4 13.87 -27.04 -40.92
N VAL A 5 13.78 -25.74 -40.63
CA VAL A 5 14.29 -25.15 -39.38
C VAL A 5 13.08 -24.62 -38.60
N ASN A 6 12.97 -25.13 -37.38
CA ASN A 6 11.93 -24.92 -36.38
C ASN A 6 11.43 -23.47 -36.31
N GLU A 7 10.10 -23.31 -36.42
CA GLU A 7 9.42 -22.11 -35.96
C GLU A 7 9.55 -22.01 -34.45
N GLY A 8 10.13 -20.90 -34.00
CA GLY A 8 10.34 -20.58 -32.61
C GLY A 8 9.03 -20.54 -31.83
N GLU A 9 9.06 -21.27 -30.72
CA GLU A 9 8.13 -21.23 -29.61
C GLU A 9 7.94 -19.77 -29.16
N ARG A 10 6.88 -19.12 -29.67
CA ARG A 10 6.39 -17.86 -29.11
C ARG A 10 5.82 -18.18 -27.74
N VAL A 11 6.66 -18.12 -26.71
CA VAL A 11 6.23 -18.14 -25.31
C VAL A 11 5.14 -17.07 -25.16
N ASN A 12 3.94 -17.49 -24.78
CA ASN A 12 2.76 -16.66 -24.64
C ASN A 12 2.91 -15.75 -23.40
N PHE A 13 3.72 -14.69 -23.53
CA PHE A 13 4.01 -13.73 -22.44
C PHE A 13 2.75 -13.05 -21.90
N THR A 14 1.69 -12.94 -22.70
CA THR A 14 0.37 -12.43 -22.29
C THR A 14 -0.32 -13.36 -21.30
N GLY A 15 -0.23 -14.69 -21.47
CA GLY A 15 -0.86 -15.66 -20.56
C GLY A 15 -0.21 -15.71 -19.18
N ILE A 16 1.13 -15.66 -19.14
CA ILE A 16 1.90 -15.64 -17.88
C ILE A 16 1.66 -14.33 -17.12
N LYS A 17 1.64 -13.20 -17.84
CA LYS A 17 1.36 -11.89 -17.24
C LYS A 17 -0.08 -11.80 -16.70
N LEU A 18 -1.08 -12.30 -17.44
CA LEU A 18 -2.47 -12.37 -16.94
C LEU A 18 -2.58 -13.26 -15.70
N MET A 19 -1.99 -14.47 -15.70
CA MET A 19 -2.07 -15.36 -14.53
C MET A 19 -1.40 -14.76 -13.28
N SER A 20 -0.26 -14.09 -13.42
CA SER A 20 0.39 -13.39 -12.29
C SER A 20 -0.45 -12.20 -11.78
N MET A 21 -1.19 -11.56 -12.68
CA MET A 21 -2.03 -10.40 -12.36
C MET A 21 -3.32 -10.80 -11.63
N PHE A 22 -3.93 -11.94 -11.99
CA PHE A 22 -5.07 -12.50 -11.24
C PHE A 22 -4.66 -12.92 -9.82
N GLN A 23 -3.50 -13.58 -9.66
CA GLN A 23 -3.01 -13.95 -8.33
C GLN A 23 -2.79 -12.72 -7.42
N LEU A 24 -2.23 -11.65 -7.96
CA LEU A 24 -2.00 -10.43 -7.18
C LEU A 24 -3.32 -9.71 -6.84
N GLN A 25 -4.32 -9.76 -7.74
CA GLN A 25 -5.64 -9.22 -7.46
C GLN A 25 -6.37 -10.03 -6.39
N ASP A 26 -6.32 -11.37 -6.44
CA ASP A 26 -6.93 -12.24 -5.42
C ASP A 26 -6.30 -12.01 -4.03
N ILE A 27 -4.97 -11.84 -3.99
CA ILE A 27 -4.25 -11.47 -2.76
C ILE A 27 -4.72 -10.09 -2.27
N ALA A 28 -4.85 -9.12 -3.17
CA ALA A 28 -5.30 -7.79 -2.81
C ALA A 28 -6.73 -7.79 -2.27
N GLU A 29 -7.65 -8.51 -2.91
CA GLU A 29 -9.03 -8.72 -2.46
C GLU A 29 -9.07 -9.36 -1.07
N THR A 30 -8.24 -10.37 -0.84
CA THR A 30 -8.14 -11.04 0.47
C THR A 30 -7.66 -10.09 1.55
N ILE A 31 -6.56 -9.35 1.31
CA ILE A 31 -6.05 -8.37 2.27
C ILE A 31 -7.09 -7.26 2.51
N PHE A 32 -7.81 -6.83 1.48
CA PHE A 32 -8.84 -5.81 1.60
C PHE A 32 -10.01 -6.30 2.46
N ALA A 33 -10.49 -7.52 2.24
CA ALA A 33 -11.55 -8.12 3.03
C ALA A 33 -11.15 -8.26 4.50
N ASP A 34 -9.93 -8.72 4.77
CA ASP A 34 -9.36 -8.81 6.12
C ASP A 34 -9.24 -7.43 6.78
N ALA A 35 -8.78 -6.42 6.03
CA ALA A 35 -8.63 -5.06 6.50
C ALA A 35 -9.99 -4.42 6.84
N LEU A 36 -11.01 -4.71 6.04
CA LEU A 36 -12.38 -4.41 6.38
C LEU A 36 -12.72 -5.11 7.69
N GLU A 37 -12.77 -6.44 7.75
CA GLU A 37 -13.21 -7.18 8.96
C GLU A 37 -12.58 -6.66 10.27
N ARG A 38 -11.28 -6.37 10.25
CA ARG A 38 -10.52 -5.87 11.42
C ARG A 38 -10.80 -4.41 11.79
N ALA A 39 -11.34 -3.59 10.89
CA ALA A 39 -11.63 -2.18 11.15
C ALA A 39 -12.72 -1.99 12.24
N TRP A 40 -13.53 -3.02 12.49
CA TRP A 40 -14.57 -2.98 13.52
C TRP A 40 -14.00 -3.26 14.91
N PRO A 41 -14.30 -2.41 15.91
CA PRO A 41 -14.07 -2.80 17.29
C PRO A 41 -15.11 -3.87 17.69
N PRO A 42 -14.73 -4.89 18.49
CA PRO A 42 -15.64 -5.96 18.92
C PRO A 42 -16.93 -5.47 19.61
N THR A 43 -16.89 -4.25 20.15
CA THR A 43 -17.93 -3.64 20.97
C THR A 43 -19.02 -2.90 20.17
N ASN A 44 -18.87 -2.69 18.85
CA ASN A 44 -19.79 -1.87 18.07
C ASN A 44 -20.70 -2.70 17.14
N ARG A 45 -21.42 -3.67 17.71
CA ARG A 45 -22.39 -4.49 16.97
C ARG A 45 -23.59 -3.70 16.44
N SER A 46 -23.91 -2.54 17.03
CA SER A 46 -24.96 -1.64 16.57
C SER A 46 -24.68 -0.98 15.21
N THR A 47 -23.40 -0.84 14.82
CA THR A 47 -23.02 -0.30 13.50
C THR A 47 -22.99 -1.34 12.38
N HIS A 48 -23.18 -2.63 12.67
CA HIS A 48 -23.30 -3.67 11.62
C HIS A 48 -24.55 -3.52 10.74
N ASN A 49 -25.52 -2.68 11.13
CA ASN A 49 -26.71 -2.41 10.33
C ASN A 49 -26.52 -1.29 9.30
N ARG A 50 -25.38 -0.59 9.31
CA ARG A 50 -25.06 0.43 8.29
C ARG A 50 -24.50 -0.23 7.04
N SER A 51 -24.77 0.34 5.88
CA SER A 51 -24.13 -0.11 4.64
C SER A 51 -22.63 0.17 4.68
N LEU A 52 -21.85 -0.58 3.90
CA LEU A 52 -20.41 -0.36 3.77
C LEU A 52 -20.09 1.07 3.30
N GLU A 53 -20.91 1.62 2.40
CA GLU A 53 -20.78 2.99 1.91
C GLU A 53 -20.94 4.02 3.03
N GLU A 54 -21.93 3.84 3.91
CA GLU A 54 -22.15 4.72 5.07
C GLU A 54 -21.01 4.63 6.09
N GLN A 55 -20.44 3.44 6.29
CA GLN A 55 -19.32 3.24 7.21
C GLN A 55 -18.05 3.88 6.67
N LEU A 56 -17.83 3.81 5.36
CA LEU A 56 -16.70 4.47 4.73
C LEU A 56 -16.79 6.00 4.75
N GLN A 57 -17.93 6.59 5.13
CA GLN A 57 -18.01 8.02 5.44
C GLN A 57 -17.40 8.37 6.81
N ASP A 58 -17.23 7.40 7.73
CA ASP A 58 -16.57 7.62 9.02
C ASP A 58 -15.03 7.70 8.84
N PRO A 59 -14.39 8.83 9.16
CA PRO A 59 -12.94 8.97 9.06
C PRO A 59 -12.17 7.96 9.92
N THR A 60 -12.69 7.60 11.09
CA THR A 60 -12.07 6.62 11.99
C THR A 60 -12.09 5.23 11.35
N PHE A 61 -13.20 4.87 10.72
CA PHE A 61 -13.36 3.62 10.02
C PHE A 61 -12.38 3.54 8.83
N ARG A 62 -12.37 4.57 7.97
CA ARG A 62 -11.40 4.65 6.86
C ARG A 62 -9.97 4.48 7.34
N GLN A 63 -9.60 5.15 8.42
CA GLN A 63 -8.24 5.08 8.93
C GLN A 63 -7.87 3.67 9.41
N ARG A 64 -8.80 2.95 10.04
CA ARG A 64 -8.55 1.55 10.45
C ARG A 64 -8.44 0.61 9.26
N VAL A 65 -9.23 0.83 8.20
CA VAL A 65 -9.09 0.08 6.94
C VAL A 65 -7.71 0.32 6.35
N LYS A 66 -7.23 1.57 6.27
CA LYS A 66 -5.87 1.88 5.79
C LYS A 66 -4.78 1.22 6.62
N VAL A 67 -4.91 1.23 7.95
CA VAL A 67 -3.98 0.50 8.85
C VAL A 67 -4.00 -1.01 8.56
N GLY A 68 -5.19 -1.58 8.36
CA GLY A 68 -5.35 -2.99 7.99
C GLY A 68 -4.68 -3.34 6.65
N LEU A 69 -4.91 -2.52 5.62
CA LEU A 69 -4.29 -2.66 4.30
C LEU A 69 -2.77 -2.57 4.39
N ALA A 70 -2.25 -1.55 5.08
CA ALA A 70 -0.82 -1.37 5.26
C ALA A 70 -0.18 -2.55 5.98
N LYS A 71 -0.86 -3.07 7.02
CA LYS A 71 -0.39 -4.25 7.75
C LYS A 71 -0.37 -5.49 6.87
N GLY A 72 -1.46 -5.79 6.15
CA GLY A 72 -1.53 -6.95 5.27
C GLY A 72 -0.52 -6.91 4.13
N LEU A 73 -0.29 -5.72 3.53
CA LEU A 73 0.74 -5.52 2.52
C LEU A 73 2.14 -5.81 3.10
N VAL A 74 2.47 -5.24 4.25
CA VAL A 74 3.80 -5.41 4.85
C VAL A 74 4.02 -6.84 5.31
N GLU A 75 3.01 -7.51 5.89
CA GLU A 75 3.10 -8.90 6.32
C GLU A 75 3.40 -9.82 5.13
N LEU A 76 2.69 -9.65 4.02
CA LEU A 76 2.95 -10.40 2.79
C LEU A 76 4.38 -10.16 2.29
N VAL A 77 4.76 -8.89 2.20
CA VAL A 77 6.04 -8.50 1.61
C VAL A 77 7.23 -8.93 2.47
N ALA A 78 7.13 -8.79 3.79
CA ALA A 78 8.16 -9.23 4.74
C ALA A 78 8.30 -10.75 4.83
N ALA A 79 7.24 -11.50 4.50
CA ALA A 79 7.30 -12.96 4.37
C ALA A 79 8.09 -13.42 3.13
N HIS A 80 8.23 -12.55 2.12
CA HIS A 80 8.91 -12.86 0.86
C HIS A 80 10.26 -12.13 0.67
N ASP A 81 10.54 -11.09 1.46
CA ASP A 81 11.80 -10.34 1.40
C ASP A 81 12.38 -10.13 2.81
N GLU A 82 13.55 -10.73 3.06
CA GLU A 82 14.26 -10.66 4.34
C GLU A 82 14.82 -9.27 4.64
N HIS A 83 14.96 -8.40 3.63
CA HIS A 83 15.50 -7.07 3.79
C HIS A 83 14.51 -6.10 4.42
N VAL A 84 13.23 -6.46 4.55
CA VAL A 84 12.22 -5.65 5.22
C VAL A 84 12.41 -5.77 6.73
N LEU A 85 12.73 -4.64 7.38
CA LEU A 85 13.09 -4.55 8.80
C LEU A 85 11.92 -4.07 9.66
N SER A 86 11.21 -3.04 9.21
CA SER A 86 10.03 -2.51 9.91
C SER A 86 9.17 -1.67 8.97
N ALA A 87 7.93 -1.39 9.37
CA ALA A 87 7.06 -0.51 8.63
C ALA A 87 6.22 0.39 9.53
N TYR A 88 5.94 1.59 9.02
CA TYR A 88 5.30 2.67 9.74
C TYR A 88 4.24 3.34 8.87
N LEU A 89 3.14 3.75 9.50
CA LEU A 89 2.10 4.54 8.85
C LEU A 89 2.17 5.98 9.33
N PHE A 90 2.11 6.91 8.39
CA PHE A 90 2.05 8.33 8.67
C PHE A 90 0.89 8.97 7.90
N GLU A 91 0.07 9.78 8.56
CA GLU A 91 -0.92 10.63 7.90
C GLU A 91 -0.53 12.09 8.05
N GLY A 92 -0.40 12.80 6.93
CA GLY A 92 0.03 14.19 6.96
C GLY A 92 -0.04 14.87 5.60
N ILE A 93 0.10 16.20 5.63
CA ILE A 93 0.29 17.03 4.45
C ILE A 93 1.79 17.05 4.19
N THR A 94 2.27 16.16 3.33
CA THR A 94 3.72 15.96 3.14
C THR A 94 4.16 16.36 1.75
N ASP A 95 3.94 17.62 1.39
CA ASP A 95 4.68 18.25 0.29
C ASP A 95 6.05 18.69 0.85
N LEU A 96 6.97 17.73 1.02
CA LEU A 96 8.37 18.02 1.35
C LEU A 96 9.14 18.70 0.18
N TYR A 97 8.43 19.07 -0.88
CA TYR A 97 8.89 19.94 -1.97
C TYR A 97 7.88 21.09 -2.15
N PRO A 98 8.28 22.37 -1.97
CA PRO A 98 7.39 23.49 -2.19
C PRO A 98 7.44 23.85 -3.67
N GLN A 99 6.66 23.16 -4.52
CA GLN A 99 6.43 23.65 -5.87
C GLN A 99 4.98 23.48 -6.29
N ILE A 100 4.38 24.65 -6.53
CA ILE A 100 3.15 24.95 -7.27
C ILE A 100 1.90 25.10 -6.40
N GLU A 101 1.56 26.37 -6.20
CA GLU A 101 0.24 26.86 -5.80
C GLU A 101 -0.83 26.35 -6.77
N THR A 102 -1.57 25.32 -6.39
CA THR A 102 -2.93 25.13 -6.89
C THR A 102 -3.88 24.96 -5.72
N CYS A 103 -4.92 25.79 -5.76
CA CYS A 103 -5.92 25.98 -4.72
C CYS A 103 -6.82 24.74 -4.62
N SER A 104 -6.36 23.73 -3.91
CA SER A 104 -7.16 22.58 -3.45
C SER A 104 -6.81 22.40 -1.97
N SER A 105 -7.80 22.16 -1.12
CA SER A 105 -7.54 21.86 0.30
C SER A 105 -6.46 20.78 0.40
N PRO A 106 -5.45 20.90 1.27
CA PRO A 106 -4.37 19.93 1.33
C PRO A 106 -4.95 18.56 1.66
N GLU A 107 -4.89 17.64 0.69
CA GLU A 107 -5.38 16.28 0.87
C GLU A 107 -4.45 15.57 1.85
N ILE A 108 -4.98 15.12 2.98
CA ILE A 108 -4.21 14.35 3.96
C ILE A 108 -3.88 13.01 3.31
N LYS A 109 -2.60 12.82 2.96
CA LYS A 109 -2.11 11.59 2.36
C LYS A 109 -1.67 10.64 3.45
N THR A 110 -1.93 9.36 3.22
CA THR A 110 -1.39 8.26 4.01
C THR A 110 -0.11 7.82 3.35
N HIS A 111 0.96 7.73 4.13
CA HIS A 111 2.28 7.30 3.71
C HIS A 111 2.68 6.04 4.49
N LEU A 112 3.02 4.99 3.76
CA LEU A 112 3.56 3.75 4.29
C LEU A 112 5.08 3.78 4.16
N LEU A 113 5.78 4.02 5.27
CA LEU A 113 7.23 3.97 5.30
C LEU A 113 7.68 2.54 5.54
N ILE A 114 8.47 1.97 4.63
CA ILE A 114 9.01 0.62 4.73
C ILE A 114 10.53 0.75 4.93
N LEU A 115 11.01 0.41 6.12
CA LEU A 115 12.43 0.37 6.44
C LEU A 115 13.03 -0.93 5.91
N VAL A 116 14.04 -0.80 5.06
CA VAL A 116 14.76 -1.92 4.46
C VAL A 116 16.25 -1.82 4.70
N SER A 117 16.93 -2.96 4.87
CA SER A 117 18.40 -3.00 4.91
C SER A 117 19.01 -2.68 3.54
N LYS A 118 18.30 -3.05 2.46
CA LYS A 118 18.72 -2.81 1.07
C LYS A 118 17.52 -2.56 0.17
N ARG A 119 17.64 -1.55 -0.71
CA ARG A 119 16.64 -1.30 -1.76
C ARG A 119 16.66 -2.40 -2.82
N SER A 120 15.47 -2.84 -3.22
CA SER A 120 15.26 -3.87 -4.24
C SER A 120 14.21 -3.38 -5.25
N ALA A 121 14.54 -3.46 -6.54
CA ALA A 121 13.60 -3.09 -7.60
C ALA A 121 12.40 -4.05 -7.66
N ALA A 122 12.61 -5.33 -7.33
CA ALA A 122 11.55 -6.32 -7.27
C ALA A 122 10.59 -6.04 -6.11
N LEU A 123 11.15 -5.70 -4.94
CA LEU A 123 10.37 -5.31 -3.76
C LEU A 123 9.52 -4.07 -4.03
N TYR A 124 10.14 -3.05 -4.64
CA TYR A 124 9.44 -1.83 -5.06
C TYR A 124 8.28 -2.15 -6.01
N ALA A 125 8.54 -2.93 -7.07
CA ALA A 125 7.53 -3.30 -8.04
C ALA A 125 6.36 -4.08 -7.42
N LEU A 126 6.64 -5.00 -6.49
CA LEU A 126 5.61 -5.76 -5.78
C LEU A 126 4.73 -4.85 -4.92
N VAL A 127 5.33 -3.98 -4.13
CA VAL A 127 4.60 -3.05 -3.24
C VAL A 127 3.76 -2.07 -4.04
N THR A 128 4.30 -1.50 -5.13
CA THR A 128 3.54 -0.62 -6.03
C THR A 128 2.38 -1.37 -6.69
N ALA A 129 2.61 -2.58 -7.20
CA ALA A 129 1.55 -3.36 -7.85
C ALA A 129 0.41 -3.73 -6.88
N LEU A 130 0.73 -4.03 -5.61
CA LEU A 130 -0.26 -4.28 -4.56
C LEU A 130 -1.06 -3.04 -4.21
N ASP A 131 -0.41 -1.89 -4.04
CA ASP A 131 -1.11 -0.64 -3.76
C ASP A 131 -2.04 -0.24 -4.92
N GLU A 132 -1.61 -0.39 -6.17
CA GLU A 132 -2.47 -0.22 -7.34
C GLU A 132 -3.65 -1.22 -7.34
N ALA A 133 -3.44 -2.46 -6.90
CA ALA A 133 -4.51 -3.45 -6.78
C ALA A 133 -5.52 -3.06 -5.70
N PHE A 134 -5.06 -2.50 -4.58
CA PHE A 134 -5.96 -1.95 -3.57
C PHE A 134 -6.74 -0.74 -4.08
N VAL A 135 -6.12 0.14 -4.87
CA VAL A 135 -6.84 1.26 -5.52
C VAL A 135 -7.98 0.73 -6.37
N ARG A 136 -7.73 -0.32 -7.18
CA ARG A 136 -8.78 -0.96 -7.98
C ARG A 136 -9.90 -1.55 -7.11
N GLU A 137 -9.58 -2.18 -5.99
CA GLU A 137 -10.59 -2.69 -5.04
C GLU A 137 -11.39 -1.57 -4.39
N ALA A 138 -10.73 -0.51 -3.93
CA ALA A 138 -11.40 0.65 -3.35
C ALA A 138 -12.34 1.32 -4.35
N GLN A 139 -11.95 1.39 -5.63
CA GLN A 139 -12.78 1.94 -6.72
C GLN A 139 -14.07 1.14 -6.95
N LYS A 140 -14.04 -0.20 -6.80
CA LYS A 140 -15.25 -1.04 -6.89
C LYS A 140 -16.25 -0.72 -5.77
N LEU A 141 -15.74 -0.41 -4.57
CA LEU A 141 -16.56 -0.22 -3.37
C LEU A 141 -17.01 1.23 -3.19
N LEU A 142 -16.24 2.19 -3.69
CA LEU A 142 -16.51 3.62 -3.55
C LEU A 142 -16.16 4.37 -4.84
N PRO A 143 -17.12 4.53 -5.76
CA PRO A 143 -16.95 5.38 -6.93
C PRO A 143 -16.57 6.83 -6.57
N LEU A 144 -16.90 7.28 -5.35
CA LEU A 144 -16.55 8.62 -4.85
C LEU A 144 -15.06 8.76 -4.46
N LEU A 145 -14.37 7.67 -4.07
CA LEU A 145 -12.92 7.69 -3.86
C LEU A 145 -12.14 7.54 -5.18
N ALA A 146 -12.82 7.10 -6.25
CA ALA A 146 -12.20 6.74 -7.51
C ALA A 146 -11.55 7.90 -8.27
N ASN A 147 -11.92 9.15 -7.97
CA ASN A 147 -11.58 10.27 -8.83
C ASN A 147 -10.23 10.95 -8.53
N GLN A 148 -9.51 10.60 -7.45
CA GLN A 148 -8.34 11.42 -7.05
C GLN A 148 -7.12 10.70 -6.47
N GLN A 149 -7.15 9.39 -6.21
CA GLN A 149 -6.00 8.70 -5.60
C GLN A 149 -5.25 7.81 -6.59
N GLU A 150 -4.04 8.24 -6.95
CA GLU A 150 -3.03 7.43 -7.64
C GLU A 150 -2.49 6.30 -6.74
N SER A 151 -2.64 6.44 -5.42
CA SER A 151 -2.14 5.53 -4.41
C SER A 151 -2.97 5.63 -3.14
N LEU A 152 -3.26 4.50 -2.48
CA LEU A 152 -3.99 4.48 -1.20
C LEU A 152 -3.05 4.63 0.00
N LEU A 153 -1.86 4.02 -0.08
CA LEU A 153 -0.92 3.94 1.03
C LEU A 153 0.37 4.74 0.80
N ASN A 154 0.61 5.22 -0.42
CA ASN A 154 1.82 5.93 -0.84
C ASN A 154 3.11 5.34 -0.25
N PRO A 155 3.51 4.12 -0.70
CA PRO A 155 4.63 3.40 -0.12
C PRO A 155 5.98 4.07 -0.40
N ILE A 156 6.78 4.25 0.65
CA ILE A 156 8.09 4.93 0.61
C ILE A 156 9.14 4.03 1.26
N PHE A 157 10.19 3.70 0.50
CA PHE A 157 11.30 2.89 1.00
C PHE A 157 12.40 3.75 1.60
N ILE A 158 12.66 3.55 2.88
CA ILE A 158 13.74 4.16 3.63
C ILE A 158 14.77 3.10 4.03
N THR A 159 16.03 3.50 4.15
CA THR A 159 17.12 2.62 4.59
C THR A 159 17.63 3.06 5.95
N GLU A 160 18.35 2.18 6.65
CA GLU A 160 19.03 2.52 7.90
C GLU A 160 19.98 3.73 7.72
N ALA A 161 20.62 3.84 6.55
CA ALA A 161 21.45 5.00 6.21
C ALA A 161 20.62 6.30 6.11
N ASP A 162 19.40 6.25 5.59
CA ASP A 162 18.51 7.41 5.54
C ASP A 162 18.06 7.83 6.93
N VAL A 163 17.79 6.87 7.82
CA VAL A 163 17.45 7.10 9.23
C VAL A 163 18.62 7.75 9.95
N ALA A 164 19.82 7.18 9.84
CA ALA A 164 21.02 7.73 10.48
C ALA A 164 21.33 9.16 10.00
N GLN A 165 21.07 9.46 8.73
CA GLN A 165 21.33 10.76 8.12
C GLN A 165 20.13 11.72 8.19
N HIS A 166 19.01 11.33 8.82
CA HIS A 166 17.79 12.14 8.92
C HIS A 166 17.28 12.64 7.54
N LYS A 167 17.31 11.78 6.53
CA LYS A 167 17.01 12.15 5.14
C LYS A 167 15.55 11.90 4.76
N GLY A 168 14.92 12.91 4.17
CA GLY A 168 13.57 12.83 3.63
C GLY A 168 12.58 12.32 4.68
N TYR A 169 11.72 11.37 4.30
CA TYR A 169 10.72 10.79 5.20
C TYR A 169 11.31 10.01 6.38
N ALA A 170 12.57 9.60 6.33
CA ALA A 170 13.21 8.89 7.45
C ALA A 170 13.36 9.77 8.70
N MET A 171 13.37 11.11 8.54
CA MET A 171 13.41 12.05 9.67
C MET A 171 12.18 11.96 10.58
N LEU A 172 11.06 11.44 10.07
CA LEU A 172 9.84 11.25 10.86
C LEU A 172 10.04 10.22 11.98
N LEU A 173 10.95 9.25 11.78
CA LEU A 173 11.23 8.22 12.80
C LEU A 173 11.94 8.76 14.03
N SER A 174 12.63 9.90 13.94
CA SER A 174 13.27 10.57 15.07
C SER A 174 12.52 11.83 15.54
N SER A 175 11.36 12.12 14.95
CA SER A 175 10.55 13.29 15.30
C SER A 175 9.80 13.09 16.62
N ALA A 176 10.04 13.96 17.60
CA ALA A 176 9.32 13.98 18.87
C ALA A 176 7.89 14.53 18.76
N HIS A 177 7.58 15.27 17.69
CA HIS A 177 6.29 15.96 17.53
C HIS A 177 5.31 15.18 16.66
N VAL A 178 5.84 14.37 15.75
CA VAL A 178 5.06 13.64 14.75
C VAL A 178 5.70 12.26 14.58
N SER A 179 5.35 11.34 15.47
CA SER A 179 5.86 9.97 15.42
C SER A 179 4.90 9.10 14.58
N PRO A 180 5.39 8.43 13.54
CA PRO A 180 4.54 7.56 12.74
C PRO A 180 4.14 6.31 13.52
N LEU A 181 2.97 5.78 13.21
CA LEU A 181 2.45 4.57 13.85
C LEU A 181 3.28 3.37 13.37
N THR A 182 3.94 2.67 14.29
CA THR A 182 4.57 1.39 13.97
C THR A 182 3.48 0.35 13.73
N ILE A 183 3.44 -0.23 12.54
CA ILE A 183 2.43 -1.24 12.17
C ILE A 183 3.02 -2.66 12.09
N TRP A 184 4.33 -2.77 11.89
CA TRP A 184 5.05 -4.02 11.79
C TRP A 184 6.55 -3.82 12.08
N GLY A 185 7.20 -4.83 12.64
CA GLY A 185 8.64 -4.88 12.86
C GLY A 185 9.12 -6.32 12.89
N ARG A 186 10.34 -6.56 12.41
CA ARG A 186 11.05 -7.82 12.59
C ARG A 186 11.58 -7.87 14.02
N ASP A 187 11.35 -8.98 14.70
CA ASP A 187 11.84 -9.23 16.07
C ASP A 187 13.38 -9.16 16.17
#